data_AF-A0A8X6G596-F1
#
_entry.id   AF-A0A8X6G596-F1
#
_cell.length_a   1.000
_cell.length_b   1.000
_cell.length_c   1.000
_cell.angle_alpha   90.00
_cell.angle_beta   90.00
_cell.angle_gamma   90.00
#
_symmetry.space_group_name_H-M   'P 1'
#
loop_
_entity.id
_entity.type
_entity.pdbx_description
1 polymer ?
#
loop_
_entity_poly.entity_id
_entity_poly.type
_entity_poly.pdbx_seq_one_letter_code
_entity_poly.pdbx_strand_id
1 'polypeptide(L)'
;MDAETAKALRGRAKAALTRTKNFIEKDDQIFNKNDISNKLEKLELIYTEFDQADAALPFESSEMEEFEAKYYETKAKLQNILENLSARTNVYNDNSDVFENVSNVKSSNFKLPKINIECFSGDYKDWPSFKDLYVSLVHDNMWLSNIQKFQYLRGLLLLEPANIIKHIPITETAYNEAWEKLLARYDKKKQIIFFTN
;
A
#
# COMPACT_ATOMS: atom_id res chain seq x y z
N MET A 1 10.82 -13.49 32.45
CA MET A 1 10.05 -12.25 32.26
C MET A 1 9.37 -11.95 33.58
N ASP A 2 9.65 -10.81 34.16
CA ASP A 2 9.00 -10.30 35.37
C ASP A 2 7.61 -9.74 35.07
N ALA A 3 6.73 -9.72 36.07
CA ALA A 3 5.30 -9.39 35.90
C ALA A 3 5.07 -7.95 35.39
N GLU A 4 5.97 -7.02 35.69
CA GLU A 4 5.91 -5.64 35.19
C GLU A 4 6.22 -5.59 33.68
N THR A 5 7.25 -6.32 33.23
CA THR A 5 7.57 -6.45 31.81
C THR A 5 6.44 -7.14 31.03
N ALA A 6 5.83 -8.18 31.61
CA ALA A 6 4.69 -8.88 31.00
C ALA A 6 3.47 -7.95 30.80
N LYS A 7 3.12 -7.15 31.82
CA LYS A 7 2.03 -6.15 31.70
C LYS A 7 2.34 -5.09 30.65
N ALA A 8 3.58 -4.61 30.59
CA ALA A 8 4.00 -3.63 29.59
C ALA A 8 3.90 -4.21 28.16
N LEU A 9 4.27 -5.48 27.96
CA LEU A 9 4.18 -6.16 26.68
C LEU A 9 2.72 -6.36 26.25
N ARG A 10 1.83 -6.79 27.16
CA ARG A 10 0.38 -6.87 26.90
C ARG A 10 -0.20 -5.53 26.47
N GLY A 11 0.18 -4.45 27.16
CA GLY A 11 -0.26 -3.10 26.81
C GLY A 11 0.18 -2.67 25.41
N ARG A 12 1.43 -2.99 25.03
CA ARG A 12 1.97 -2.70 23.69
C ARG A 12 1.23 -3.48 22.60
N ALA A 13 1.00 -4.76 22.81
CA ALA A 13 0.26 -5.62 21.89
C ALA A 13 -1.19 -5.13 21.68
N LYS A 14 -1.90 -4.79 22.77
CA LYS A 14 -3.23 -4.16 22.70
C LYS A 14 -3.21 -2.85 21.89
N ALA A 15 -2.23 -1.98 22.14
CA ALA A 15 -2.10 -0.72 21.41
C ALA A 15 -1.79 -0.93 19.91
N ALA A 16 -0.98 -1.93 19.57
CA ALA A 16 -0.64 -2.27 18.19
C ALA A 16 -1.84 -2.87 17.43
N LEU A 17 -2.64 -3.70 18.10
CA LEU A 17 -3.91 -4.21 17.57
C LEU A 17 -4.88 -3.06 17.26
N THR A 18 -5.07 -2.12 18.18
CA THR A 18 -5.93 -0.93 17.96
C THR A 18 -5.47 -0.09 16.78
N ARG A 19 -4.16 0.11 16.61
CA ARG A 19 -3.63 0.85 15.45
C ARG A 19 -3.91 0.12 14.13
N THR A 20 -3.80 -1.21 14.13
CA THR A 20 -4.08 -2.04 12.96
C THR A 20 -5.56 -2.03 12.62
N LYS A 21 -6.43 -2.11 13.63
CA LYS A 21 -7.88 -1.96 13.47
C LYS A 21 -8.27 -0.60 12.90
N ASN A 22 -7.74 0.48 13.47
CA ASN A 22 -7.99 1.84 12.95
C ASN A 22 -7.42 2.07 11.55
N PHE A 23 -6.42 1.29 11.12
CA PHE A 23 -5.90 1.34 9.77
C PHE A 23 -6.88 0.68 8.78
N ILE A 24 -7.49 -0.45 9.12
CA ILE A 24 -8.44 -1.13 8.24
C ILE A 24 -9.84 -0.51 8.22
N GLU A 25 -10.24 0.21 9.27
CA GLU A 25 -11.57 0.83 9.39
C GLU A 25 -11.67 2.22 8.74
N LYS A 26 -10.58 2.72 8.14
CA LYS A 26 -10.61 3.96 7.36
C LYS A 26 -11.15 3.69 5.96
N ASP A 27 -12.38 4.15 5.73
CA ASP A 27 -13.16 3.96 4.50
C ASP A 27 -12.46 4.50 3.22
N ASP A 28 -11.54 5.45 3.36
CA ASP A 28 -10.81 6.09 2.25
C ASP A 28 -9.45 5.43 1.89
N GLN A 29 -9.07 4.33 2.57
CA GLN A 29 -7.71 3.81 2.45
C GLN A 29 -7.56 2.76 1.33
N ILE A 30 -6.78 3.10 0.29
CA ILE A 30 -6.41 2.15 -0.75
C ILE A 30 -5.32 1.22 -0.19
N PHE A 31 -5.69 -0.03 0.06
CA PHE A 31 -4.74 -1.05 0.49
C PHE A 31 -4.11 -1.75 -0.70
N ASN A 32 -2.78 -1.88 -0.71
CA ASN A 32 -2.10 -2.78 -1.63
C ASN A 32 -1.88 -4.16 -0.96
N LYS A 33 -1.69 -5.20 -1.76
CA LYS A 33 -1.56 -6.59 -1.30
C LYS A 33 -0.41 -6.77 -0.30
N ASN A 34 0.71 -6.07 -0.51
CA ASN A 34 1.90 -6.18 0.33
C ASN A 34 1.69 -5.50 1.70
N ASP A 35 0.99 -4.37 1.75
CA ASP A 35 0.67 -3.68 2.99
C ASP A 35 -0.22 -4.53 3.89
N ILE A 36 -1.23 -5.16 3.30
CA ILE A 36 -2.10 -6.08 4.04
C ILE A 36 -1.32 -7.32 4.49
N SER A 37 -0.48 -7.89 3.63
CA SER A 37 0.34 -9.06 3.97
C SER A 37 1.32 -8.75 5.13
N ASN A 38 2.02 -7.62 5.06
CA ASN A 38 2.94 -7.19 6.12
C ASN A 38 2.22 -6.89 7.44
N LYS A 39 0.97 -6.38 7.38
CA LYS A 39 0.17 -6.13 8.58
C LYS A 39 -0.37 -7.43 9.17
N LEU A 40 -0.73 -8.40 8.33
CA LEU A 40 -1.09 -9.75 8.76
C LEU A 40 0.08 -10.42 9.50
N GLU A 41 1.29 -10.39 8.93
CA GLU A 41 2.50 -10.95 9.55
C GLU A 41 2.81 -10.30 10.90
N LYS A 42 2.73 -8.96 10.97
CA LYS A 42 2.91 -8.24 12.24
C LYS A 42 1.81 -8.55 13.26
N LEU A 43 0.58 -8.77 12.80
CA LEU A 43 -0.54 -9.11 13.66
C LEU A 43 -0.34 -10.49 14.33
N GLU A 44 0.15 -11.49 13.59
CA GLU A 44 0.51 -12.82 14.13
C GLU A 44 1.64 -12.72 15.17
N LEU A 45 2.65 -11.89 14.90
CA LEU A 45 3.74 -11.65 15.85
C LEU A 45 3.20 -11.03 17.16
N ILE A 46 2.32 -10.03 17.04
CA ILE A 46 1.69 -9.36 18.19
C ILE A 46 0.87 -10.35 19.03
N TYR A 47 0.15 -11.28 18.40
CA TYR A 47 -0.60 -12.31 19.12
C TYR A 47 0.33 -13.25 19.89
N THR A 48 1.43 -13.68 19.25
CA THR A 48 2.45 -14.53 19.90
C THR A 48 3.10 -13.82 21.10
N GLU A 49 3.43 -12.54 20.94
CA GLU A 49 3.95 -11.71 22.03
C GLU A 49 2.94 -11.56 23.17
N PHE A 50 1.66 -11.36 22.85
CA PHE A 50 0.60 -11.25 23.85
C PHE A 50 0.39 -12.54 24.62
N ASP A 51 0.35 -13.68 23.94
CA ASP A 51 0.18 -15.01 24.53
C ASP A 51 1.32 -15.33 25.52
N GLN A 52 2.57 -15.08 25.11
CA GLN A 52 3.74 -15.24 25.99
C GLN A 52 3.69 -14.32 27.21
N ALA A 53 3.22 -13.08 27.02
CA ALA A 53 3.06 -12.12 28.10
C ALA A 53 1.93 -12.48 29.06
N ASP A 54 0.83 -13.01 28.55
CA ASP A 54 -0.30 -13.46 29.36
C ASP A 54 0.05 -14.72 30.16
N ALA A 55 0.76 -15.68 29.56
CA ALA A 55 1.23 -16.89 30.23
C ALA A 55 2.16 -16.61 31.44
N ALA A 56 2.81 -15.43 31.47
CA ALA A 56 3.65 -15.01 32.58
C ALA A 56 2.91 -14.27 33.71
N LEU A 57 1.60 -14.03 33.55
CA LEU A 57 0.75 -13.36 34.53
C LEU A 57 -0.22 -14.34 35.21
N PRO A 58 -0.70 -14.02 36.43
CA PRO A 58 -1.81 -14.75 37.04
C PRO A 58 -3.02 -14.71 36.12
N PHE A 59 -3.67 -15.86 35.94
CA PHE A 59 -4.76 -16.05 34.99
C PHE A 59 -5.88 -15.00 35.15
N GLU A 60 -6.02 -14.10 34.17
CA GLU A 60 -7.17 -13.21 34.00
C GLU A 60 -7.86 -13.50 32.65
N SER A 61 -8.83 -14.42 32.69
CA SER A 61 -9.55 -14.91 31.50
C SER A 61 -10.24 -13.80 30.69
N SER A 62 -10.76 -12.78 31.37
CA SER A 62 -11.63 -11.77 30.73
C SER A 62 -10.86 -10.86 29.77
N GLU A 63 -9.60 -10.53 30.07
CA GLU A 63 -8.80 -9.66 29.20
C GLU A 63 -8.24 -10.40 27.99
N MET A 64 -7.96 -11.69 28.14
CA MET A 64 -7.52 -12.56 27.04
C MET A 64 -8.64 -12.69 26.01
N GLU A 65 -9.85 -13.02 26.46
CA GLU A 65 -11.02 -13.21 25.60
C GLU A 65 -11.35 -11.94 24.78
N GLU A 66 -11.30 -10.76 25.40
CA GLU A 66 -11.48 -9.50 24.68
C GLU A 66 -10.40 -9.23 23.62
N PHE A 67 -9.15 -9.60 23.92
CA PHE A 67 -8.04 -9.42 23.00
C PHE A 67 -8.15 -10.37 21.81
N GLU A 68 -8.43 -11.66 22.06
CA GLU A 68 -8.61 -12.67 21.03
C GLU A 68 -9.76 -12.30 20.09
N ALA A 69 -10.91 -11.88 20.63
CA ALA A 69 -12.04 -11.46 19.83
C ALA A 69 -11.66 -10.32 18.85
N LYS A 70 -10.97 -9.28 19.34
CA LYS A 70 -10.50 -8.14 18.52
C LYS A 70 -9.42 -8.57 17.53
N TYR A 71 -8.54 -9.49 17.91
CA TYR A 71 -7.49 -10.05 17.05
C TYR A 71 -8.10 -10.79 15.86
N TYR A 72 -8.97 -11.77 16.12
CA TYR A 72 -9.61 -12.56 15.07
C TYR A 72 -10.50 -11.71 14.16
N GLU A 73 -11.23 -10.73 14.71
CA GLU A 73 -12.00 -9.76 13.92
C GLU A 73 -11.09 -8.98 12.94
N THR A 74 -9.99 -8.44 13.46
CA THR A 74 -9.04 -7.64 12.67
C THR A 74 -8.33 -8.50 11.62
N LYS A 75 -7.94 -9.73 11.98
CA LYS A 75 -7.32 -10.70 11.08
C LYS A 75 -8.26 -11.10 9.94
N ALA A 76 -9.52 -11.41 10.25
CA ALA A 76 -10.51 -11.78 9.24
C ALA A 76 -10.75 -10.62 8.24
N LYS A 77 -10.86 -9.38 8.72
CA LYS A 77 -10.97 -8.19 7.87
C LYS A 77 -9.74 -8.04 6.94
N LEU A 78 -8.53 -8.17 7.47
CA LEU A 78 -7.30 -8.13 6.66
C LEU A 78 -7.27 -9.24 5.59
N GLN A 79 -7.62 -10.47 5.96
CA GLN A 79 -7.67 -11.60 5.02
C GLN A 79 -8.71 -11.36 3.92
N ASN A 80 -9.89 -10.84 4.27
CA ASN A 80 -10.92 -10.51 3.29
C ASN A 80 -10.46 -9.41 2.31
N ILE A 81 -9.78 -8.37 2.80
CA ILE A 81 -9.18 -7.35 1.93
C ILE A 81 -8.14 -7.99 1.01
N LEU A 82 -7.32 -8.91 1.51
CA LEU A 82 -6.32 -9.62 0.72
C LEU A 82 -6.93 -10.47 -0.40
N GLU A 83 -8.02 -11.19 -0.10
CA GLU A 83 -8.78 -11.98 -1.07
C GLU A 83 -9.48 -11.10 -2.12
N ASN A 84 -10.05 -9.97 -1.72
CA ASN A 84 -10.64 -9.02 -2.66
C ASN A 84 -9.58 -8.41 -3.60
N LEU A 85 -8.37 -8.19 -3.09
CA LEU A 85 -7.24 -7.71 -3.89
C LEU A 85 -6.73 -8.77 -4.88
N SER A 86 -6.73 -10.06 -4.51
CA SER A 86 -6.34 -11.15 -5.42
C SER A 86 -7.42 -11.49 -6.44
N ALA A 87 -8.71 -11.41 -6.08
CA ALA A 87 -9.82 -11.60 -7.02
C ALA A 87 -9.83 -10.51 -8.10
N ARG A 88 -9.52 -9.27 -7.73
CA ARG A 88 -9.46 -8.13 -8.67
C ARG A 88 -8.31 -8.21 -9.68
N THR A 89 -7.26 -8.99 -9.40
CA THR A 89 -6.18 -9.29 -10.35
C THR A 89 -6.52 -10.40 -11.35
N ASN A 90 -7.53 -11.24 -11.08
CA ASN A 90 -7.94 -12.32 -11.98
C ASN A 90 -8.95 -11.92 -13.07
N VAL A 91 -9.52 -10.71 -13.01
CA VAL A 91 -10.53 -10.25 -14.01
C VAL A 91 -9.90 -9.62 -15.26
N TYR A 92 -8.58 -9.40 -15.29
CA TYR A 92 -7.88 -8.83 -16.46
C TYR A 92 -7.26 -9.88 -17.39
N ASN A 93 -7.63 -11.15 -17.23
CA ASN A 93 -7.18 -12.25 -18.07
C ASN A 93 -8.30 -13.27 -18.32
N ASP A 94 -9.50 -12.83 -18.70
CA ASP A 94 -10.36 -13.66 -19.55
C ASP A 94 -11.44 -12.82 -20.25
N ASN A 95 -11.36 -12.84 -21.57
CA ASN A 95 -12.38 -12.70 -22.61
C ASN A 95 -13.64 -11.83 -22.43
N SER A 96 -13.83 -11.02 -23.47
CA SER A 96 -15.08 -10.66 -24.13
C SER A 96 -16.36 -11.37 -23.70
N ASP A 97 -17.40 -10.56 -23.66
CA ASP A 97 -18.81 -10.87 -23.92
C ASP A 97 -19.71 -11.30 -22.74
N VAL A 98 -20.95 -10.80 -22.85
CA VAL A 98 -22.17 -11.14 -22.09
C VAL A 98 -22.40 -10.45 -20.74
N PHE A 99 -23.13 -9.33 -20.87
CA PHE A 99 -24.10 -8.76 -19.93
C PHE A 99 -25.01 -9.87 -19.35
N GLU A 100 -25.16 -9.98 -18.02
CA GLU A 100 -26.41 -9.64 -17.30
C GLU A 100 -26.42 -10.18 -15.84
N ASN A 101 -27.03 -9.36 -14.96
CA ASN A 101 -27.59 -9.65 -13.63
C ASN A 101 -26.64 -9.90 -12.45
N VAL A 102 -26.71 -9.01 -11.45
CA VAL A 102 -27.32 -9.27 -10.13
C VAL A 102 -27.26 -7.99 -9.26
N SER A 103 -28.45 -7.41 -9.10
CA SER A 103 -29.01 -6.67 -7.95
C SER A 103 -28.16 -5.74 -7.07
N ASN A 104 -28.56 -4.47 -7.12
CA ASN A 104 -29.04 -3.68 -5.98
C ASN A 104 -28.16 -3.62 -4.71
N VAL A 105 -27.23 -2.66 -4.69
CA VAL A 105 -26.79 -2.02 -3.45
C VAL A 105 -26.89 -0.51 -3.63
N LYS A 106 -27.86 0.08 -2.93
CA LYS A 106 -27.88 1.51 -2.63
C LYS A 106 -26.72 1.80 -1.68
N SER A 107 -25.56 2.12 -2.23
CA SER A 107 -24.60 2.96 -1.54
C SER A 107 -24.32 4.13 -2.47
N SER A 108 -24.69 5.31 -2.00
CA SER A 108 -24.29 6.61 -2.53
C SER A 108 -22.76 6.68 -2.50
N ASN A 109 -22.15 5.97 -3.44
CA ASN A 109 -20.75 6.03 -3.79
C ASN A 109 -20.57 7.35 -4.52
N PHE A 110 -20.25 8.40 -3.78
CA PHE A 110 -19.56 9.53 -4.37
C PHE A 110 -18.16 9.04 -4.75
N LYS A 111 -18.10 8.33 -5.88
CA LYS A 111 -16.90 7.84 -6.55
C LYS A 111 -16.08 9.06 -6.94
N LEU A 112 -15.04 9.36 -6.17
CA LEU A 112 -13.86 9.97 -6.77
C LEU A 112 -13.28 8.91 -7.71
N PRO A 113 -13.14 9.22 -9.02
CA PRO A 113 -12.57 8.27 -9.96
C PRO A 113 -11.19 7.88 -9.44
N LYS A 114 -10.95 6.55 -9.36
CA LYS A 114 -9.64 5.97 -9.08
C LYS A 114 -8.61 6.73 -9.91
N ILE A 115 -7.77 7.54 -9.27
CA ILE A 115 -6.64 8.17 -9.94
C ILE A 115 -5.64 7.04 -10.18
N ASN A 116 -5.89 6.28 -11.24
CA ASN A 116 -4.97 5.30 -11.77
C ASN A 116 -3.84 6.13 -12.36
N ILE A 117 -2.64 6.07 -11.77
CA ILE A 117 -1.49 6.67 -12.43
C ILE A 117 -1.34 5.89 -13.74
N GLU A 118 -1.63 6.55 -14.85
CA GLU A 118 -1.49 5.93 -16.17
C GLU A 118 -0.03 5.53 -16.36
N CYS A 119 0.17 4.31 -16.87
CA CYS A 119 1.49 3.79 -17.08
C CYS A 119 2.20 4.64 -18.13
N PHE A 120 3.38 5.15 -17.79
CA PHE A 120 4.14 6.04 -18.66
C PHE A 120 4.91 5.22 -19.69
N SER A 121 4.49 5.32 -20.95
CA SER A 121 5.08 4.62 -22.10
C SER A 121 6.29 5.34 -22.71
N GLY A 122 6.57 6.58 -22.28
CA GLY A 122 7.65 7.40 -22.81
C GLY A 122 7.20 8.52 -23.74
N ASP A 123 5.90 8.79 -23.89
CA ASP A 123 5.43 9.97 -24.61
C ASP A 123 5.73 11.25 -23.82
N TYR A 124 6.53 12.14 -24.39
CA TYR A 124 6.87 13.43 -23.80
C TYR A 124 5.66 14.31 -23.46
N LYS A 125 4.52 14.12 -24.15
CA LYS A 125 3.28 14.86 -23.88
C LYS A 125 2.64 14.47 -22.55
N ASP A 126 2.75 13.20 -22.17
CA ASP A 126 2.14 12.65 -20.97
C ASP A 126 3.06 12.76 -19.75
N TRP A 127 4.33 13.08 -19.96
CA TRP A 127 5.34 13.23 -18.90
C TRP A 127 4.96 14.25 -17.81
N PRO A 128 4.49 15.48 -18.11
CA PRO A 128 4.12 16.44 -17.09
C PRO A 128 2.98 15.93 -16.20
N SER A 129 1.93 15.37 -16.80
CA SER A 129 0.78 14.80 -16.10
C SER A 129 1.17 13.60 -15.24
N PHE A 130 2.00 12.70 -15.78
CA PHE A 130 2.55 11.58 -15.03
C PHE A 130 3.41 12.05 -13.84
N LYS A 131 4.30 13.01 -14.06
CA LYS A 131 5.20 13.56 -13.05
C LYS A 131 4.43 14.19 -11.90
N ASP A 132 3.46 15.07 -12.17
CA ASP A 132 2.67 15.73 -11.12
C ASP A 132 1.87 14.70 -10.29
N LEU A 133 1.25 13.71 -10.95
CA LEU A 133 0.53 12.64 -10.27
C LEU A 133 1.46 11.75 -9.43
N TYR A 134 2.60 11.35 -9.98
CA TYR A 134 3.57 10.52 -9.28
C TYR A 134 4.20 11.26 -8.08
N VAL A 135 4.48 12.56 -8.23
CA VAL A 135 5.03 13.38 -7.14
C VAL A 135 4.05 13.50 -5.98
N SER A 136 2.81 13.88 -6.29
CA SER A 136 1.76 14.09 -5.29
C SER A 136 1.38 12.81 -4.52
N LEU A 137 1.42 11.65 -5.20
CA LEU A 137 0.96 10.39 -4.61
C LEU A 137 2.08 9.53 -4.01
N VAL A 138 3.29 9.59 -4.57
CA VAL A 138 4.38 8.65 -4.25
C VAL A 138 5.66 9.37 -3.79
N HIS A 139 6.12 10.40 -4.51
CA HIS A 139 7.39 11.07 -4.18
C HIS A 139 7.32 11.83 -2.85
N ASP A 140 6.28 12.64 -2.64
CA ASP A 140 6.10 13.45 -1.42
C ASP A 140 5.50 12.67 -0.26
N ASN A 141 5.16 11.40 -0.47
CA ASN A 141 4.59 10.55 0.55
C ASN A 141 5.66 10.12 1.57
N MET A 142 5.56 10.66 2.78
CA MET A 142 6.47 10.38 3.90
C MET A 142 6.32 8.98 4.50
N TRP A 143 5.25 8.27 4.15
CA TRP A 143 4.97 6.91 4.64
C TRP A 143 5.59 5.82 3.75
N LEU A 144 6.21 6.20 2.63
CA LEU A 144 6.88 5.30 1.69
C LEU A 144 8.40 5.48 1.80
N SER A 145 9.13 4.36 1.93
CA SER A 145 10.59 4.35 1.82
C SER A 145 11.04 4.55 0.37
N ASN A 146 12.28 4.99 0.17
CA ASN A 146 12.85 5.17 -1.17
C ASN A 146 12.84 3.88 -2.00
N ILE A 147 13.04 2.73 -1.35
CA ILE A 147 12.92 1.41 -1.98
C ILE A 147 11.50 1.19 -2.53
N GLN A 148 10.48 1.52 -1.73
CA GLN A 148 9.08 1.37 -2.13
C GLN A 148 8.73 2.34 -3.26
N LYS A 149 9.12 3.61 -3.15
CA LYS A 149 8.97 4.59 -4.22
C LYS A 149 9.58 4.07 -5.52
N PHE A 150 10.78 3.49 -5.47
CA PHE A 150 11.42 2.92 -6.66
C PHE A 150 10.66 1.72 -7.24
N GLN A 151 10.11 0.83 -6.40
CA GLN A 151 9.27 -0.27 -6.88
C GLN A 151 8.01 0.24 -7.58
N TYR A 152 7.35 1.25 -7.02
CA TYR A 152 6.20 1.91 -7.64
C TYR A 152 6.56 2.57 -8.97
N LEU A 153 7.64 3.34 -8.99
CA LEU A 153 8.16 3.96 -10.21
C LEU A 153 8.36 2.91 -11.30
N ARG A 154 9.06 1.82 -10.99
CA ARG A 154 9.35 0.75 -11.95
C ARG A 154 8.09 0.04 -12.48
N GLY A 155 7.06 -0.10 -11.66
CA GLY A 155 5.79 -0.71 -12.07
C GLY A 155 4.93 0.19 -12.97
N LEU A 156 5.15 1.51 -12.91
CA LEU A 156 4.39 2.50 -13.66
C LEU A 156 5.08 2.93 -14.96
N LEU A 157 6.34 2.54 -15.18
CA LEU A 157 7.05 2.82 -16.42
C LEU A 157 6.91 1.64 -17.38
N LEU A 158 6.71 1.94 -18.65
CA LEU A 158 6.68 0.97 -19.75
C LEU A 158 7.78 1.30 -20.77
N LEU A 159 8.05 0.37 -21.69
CA LEU A 159 8.90 0.56 -22.87
C LEU A 159 10.27 1.23 -22.58
N GLU A 160 10.56 2.37 -23.22
CA GLU A 160 11.83 3.11 -23.12
C GLU A 160 12.11 3.60 -21.68
N PRO A 161 11.18 4.29 -20.98
CA PRO A 161 11.38 4.72 -19.60
C PRO A 161 11.74 3.59 -18.64
N ALA A 162 11.07 2.43 -18.77
CA ALA A 162 11.36 1.27 -17.96
C ALA A 162 12.79 0.77 -18.18
N ASN A 163 13.26 0.82 -19.43
CA ASN A 163 14.59 0.34 -19.80
C ASN A 163 15.72 1.23 -19.28
N ILE A 164 15.48 2.54 -19.13
CA ILE A 164 16.44 3.51 -18.56
C ILE A 164 16.83 3.14 -17.13
N ILE A 165 15.85 2.72 -16.33
CA ILE A 165 16.07 2.42 -14.91
C ILE A 165 16.17 0.91 -14.62
N LYS A 166 15.96 0.05 -15.63
CA LYS A 166 16.00 -1.42 -15.49
C LYS A 166 17.35 -1.94 -14.97
N HIS A 167 18.44 -1.26 -15.33
CA HIS A 167 19.81 -1.62 -14.94
C HIS A 167 20.21 -1.10 -13.55
N ILE A 168 19.37 -0.27 -12.93
CA ILE A 168 19.63 0.29 -11.62
C ILE A 168 19.09 -0.68 -10.56
N PRO A 169 19.92 -1.14 -9.61
CA PRO A 169 19.46 -2.04 -8.56
C PRO A 169 18.47 -1.31 -7.64
N ILE A 170 17.41 -1.98 -7.23
CA ILE A 170 16.40 -1.40 -6.32
C ILE A 170 17.01 -1.30 -4.92
N THR A 171 17.61 -0.16 -4.62
CA THR A 171 18.19 0.16 -3.31
C THR A 171 17.72 1.53 -2.83
N GLU A 172 17.88 1.79 -1.52
CA GLU A 172 17.39 3.01 -0.88
C GLU A 172 18.07 4.28 -1.40
N THR A 173 19.32 4.17 -1.83
CA THR A 173 20.11 5.26 -2.42
C THR A 173 19.88 5.42 -3.91
N ALA A 174 19.57 4.34 -4.63
CA ALA A 174 19.44 4.34 -6.08
C ALA A 174 18.10 4.89 -6.60
N TYR A 175 17.09 5.03 -5.73
CA TYR A 175 15.82 5.67 -6.09
C TYR A 175 16.01 7.09 -6.64
N ASN A 176 16.79 7.92 -5.93
CA ASN A 176 17.02 9.31 -6.32
C ASN A 176 17.74 9.37 -7.68
N GLU A 177 18.75 8.50 -7.90
CA GLU A 177 19.44 8.42 -9.18
C GLU A 177 18.51 8.01 -10.34
N ALA A 178 17.63 7.03 -10.10
CA ALA A 178 16.64 6.59 -11.09
C ALA A 178 15.64 7.71 -11.43
N TRP A 179 15.17 8.45 -10.42
CA TRP A 179 14.24 9.56 -10.58
C TRP A 179 14.88 10.74 -11.34
N GLU A 180 16.10 11.12 -10.98
CA GLU A 180 16.87 12.17 -11.65
C GLU A 180 17.17 11.82 -13.12
N LYS A 181 17.46 10.55 -13.43
CA LYS A 181 17.65 10.10 -14.83
C LYS A 181 16.40 10.27 -15.68
N LEU A 182 15.22 9.97 -15.13
CA LEU A 182 13.95 10.19 -15.83
C LEU A 182 13.68 11.68 -16.04
N LEU A 183 13.88 12.50 -15.01
CA LEU A 183 13.80 13.96 -15.13
C LEU A 183 14.77 14.48 -16.21
N ALA A 184 16.02 14.06 -16.20
CA ALA A 184 17.02 14.48 -17.18
C ALA A 184 16.63 14.09 -18.62
N ARG A 185 15.91 12.98 -18.82
CA ARG A 185 15.48 12.50 -20.14
C ARG A 185 14.21 13.17 -20.64
N TYR A 186 13.21 13.32 -19.78
CA TYR A 186 11.85 13.73 -20.17
C TYR A 186 11.49 15.18 -19.79
N ASP A 187 12.14 15.76 -18.78
CA ASP A 187 11.91 17.15 -18.36
C ASP A 187 12.66 18.17 -19.27
N LYS A 188 13.70 17.71 -19.99
CA LYS A 188 14.59 18.57 -20.80
C LYS A 188 14.03 19.09 -22.14
N LYS A 189 12.72 18.98 -22.41
CA LYS A 189 12.11 19.61 -23.60
C LYS A 189 11.19 20.81 -23.34
N LYS A 190 11.29 21.45 -22.17
CA LYS A 190 10.94 22.89 -22.03
C LYS A 190 12.07 23.83 -22.48
N GLN A 191 12.76 23.49 -23.58
CA GLN A 191 13.58 24.42 -24.33
C GLN A 191 13.33 24.28 -25.83
N ILE A 192 12.08 24.51 -26.26
CA ILE A 192 11.78 24.85 -27.65
C ILE A 192 10.75 26.00 -27.65
N ILE A 193 11.26 27.20 -27.95
CA ILE A 193 10.68 28.43 -28.52
C ILE A 193 9.61 29.23 -27.74
N PHE A 194 10.06 30.28 -27.04
CA PHE A 194 9.47 31.61 -27.22
C PHE A 194 10.46 32.46 -28.03
N PHE A 195 10.34 32.41 -29.35
CA PHE A 195 10.87 33.44 -30.25
C PHE A 195 9.67 33.93 -31.05
N THR A 196 9.05 35.04 -30.65
CA THR A 196 8.27 35.90 -31.55
C THR A 196 8.24 37.35 -31.00
N ASN A 197 8.90 38.22 -31.77
CA ASN A 197 8.74 39.67 -31.97
C ASN A 197 8.79 40.64 -30.77
#